data_AF-Q5DG27-F1
#
_entry.id   AF-Q5DG27-F1
#
_cell.length_a   1.000
_cell.length_b   1.000
_cell.length_c   1.000
_cell.angle_alpha   90.00
_cell.angle_beta   90.00
_cell.angle_gamma   90.00
#
_symmetry.space_group_name_H-M   'P 1'
#
loop_
_entity.id
_entity.type
_entity.pdbx_description
1 polymer ?
#
loop_
_entity_poly.entity_id
_entity_poly.type
_entity_poly.pdbx_seq_one_letter_code
_entity_poly.pdbx_strand_id
1 'polypeptide(L)'
;MSGLDEYRQDAKNRYNLALQEYTKACMGRPLEKSAVKHGLESLCKKVEKHLSEEENLFPVVWRSIQTEFITQCLRFSNLIQQCYPESGISLEFTVTDLQNYFTEIARSR
;
A
#
# COMPACT_ATOMS: atom_id res chain seq x y z
N MET A 1 -2.64 -1.15 42.19
CA MET A 1 -3.42 -0.96 40.96
C MET A 1 -2.58 -1.11 39.68
N SER A 2 -1.24 -0.97 39.71
CA SER A 2 -0.38 -1.06 38.52
C SER A 2 -0.26 -2.46 37.87
N GLY A 3 -0.19 -3.53 38.66
CA GLY A 3 0.08 -4.88 38.12
C GLY A 3 -1.07 -5.48 37.28
N LEU A 4 -2.31 -5.11 37.56
CA LEU A 4 -3.46 -5.55 36.75
C LEU A 4 -3.50 -4.84 35.39
N ASP A 5 -3.10 -3.56 35.34
CA ASP A 5 -3.02 -2.81 34.09
C ASP A 5 -1.87 -3.32 33.21
N GLU A 6 -0.70 -3.63 33.81
CA GLU A 6 0.41 -4.28 33.09
C GLU A 6 0.01 -5.63 32.51
N TYR A 7 -0.64 -6.48 33.31
CA TYR A 7 -1.11 -7.79 32.84
C TYR A 7 -2.12 -7.64 31.69
N ARG A 8 -3.05 -6.69 31.80
CA ARG A 8 -4.05 -6.42 30.75
C ARG A 8 -3.39 -5.90 29.46
N GLN A 9 -2.36 -5.07 29.58
CA GLN A 9 -1.61 -4.56 28.44
C GLN A 9 -0.78 -5.66 27.75
N ASP A 10 -0.09 -6.49 28.52
CA ASP A 10 0.67 -7.64 27.99
C ASP A 10 -0.25 -8.64 27.27
N ALA A 11 -1.39 -8.98 27.87
CA ALA A 11 -2.38 -9.86 27.24
C ALA A 11 -2.90 -9.29 25.90
N LYS A 12 -3.19 -7.97 25.84
CA LYS A 12 -3.57 -7.30 24.59
C LYS A 12 -2.47 -7.36 23.53
N ASN A 13 -1.22 -7.11 23.93
CA ASN A 13 -0.09 -7.14 23.01
C ASN A 13 0.10 -8.54 22.41
N ARG A 14 0.03 -9.59 23.23
CA ARG A 14 0.13 -10.99 22.77
C ARG A 14 -0.98 -11.37 21.80
N TYR A 15 -2.22 -10.97 22.11
CA TYR A 15 -3.36 -11.20 21.22
C TYR A 15 -3.15 -10.51 19.86
N ASN A 16 -2.75 -9.24 19.86
CA ASN A 16 -2.51 -8.49 18.62
C ASN A 16 -1.38 -9.10 17.79
N LEU A 17 -0.31 -9.56 18.42
CA LEU A 17 0.80 -10.24 17.74
C LEU A 17 0.32 -11.55 17.09
N ALA A 18 -0.41 -12.38 17.83
CA ALA A 18 -0.96 -13.64 17.31
C ALA A 18 -1.92 -13.41 16.13
N LEU A 19 -2.75 -12.35 16.19
CA LEU A 19 -3.64 -11.96 15.11
C LEU A 19 -2.88 -11.52 13.86
N GLN A 20 -1.78 -10.77 14.03
CA GLN A 20 -0.93 -10.34 12.92
C GLN A 20 -0.25 -11.54 12.23
N GLU A 21 0.24 -12.52 13.00
CA GLU A 21 0.83 -13.75 12.47
C GLU A 21 -0.19 -14.60 11.71
N TYR A 22 -1.37 -14.79 12.29
CA TYR A 22 -2.48 -15.50 11.64
C TYR A 22 -2.85 -14.86 10.31
N THR A 23 -2.99 -13.52 10.29
CA THR A 23 -3.26 -12.76 9.07
C THR A 23 -2.20 -13.03 8.00
N LYS A 24 -0.90 -12.95 8.36
CA LYS A 24 0.20 -13.19 7.41
C LYS A 24 0.18 -14.62 6.86
N ALA A 25 -0.20 -15.60 7.68
CA ALA A 25 -0.31 -16.99 7.27
C ALA A 25 -1.48 -17.22 6.30
N CYS A 26 -2.64 -16.60 6.55
CA CYS A 26 -3.85 -16.79 5.74
C CYS A 26 -3.90 -15.93 4.48
N MET A 27 -3.42 -14.69 4.55
CA MET A 27 -3.54 -13.68 3.47
C MET A 27 -2.23 -13.45 2.72
N GLY A 28 -1.13 -14.05 3.18
CA GLY A 28 0.21 -13.81 2.68
C GLY A 28 0.87 -12.58 3.30
N ARG A 29 2.04 -12.20 2.78
CA ARG A 29 2.74 -11.00 3.25
C ARG A 29 2.05 -9.74 2.71
N PRO A 30 1.78 -8.73 3.55
CA PRO A 30 1.32 -7.43 3.09
C PRO A 30 2.27 -6.86 2.03
N LEU A 31 1.71 -6.06 1.10
CA LEU A 31 2.51 -5.31 0.14
C LEU A 31 3.33 -4.25 0.88
N GLU A 32 4.62 -4.51 1.04
CA GLU A 32 5.57 -3.59 1.66
C GLU A 32 5.69 -2.30 0.85
N LYS A 33 5.89 -1.16 1.54
CA LYS A 33 6.09 0.16 0.91
C LYS A 33 7.18 0.16 -0.16
N SER A 34 8.30 -0.51 0.12
CA SER A 34 9.45 -0.63 -0.78
C SER A 34 9.11 -1.40 -2.07
N ALA A 35 8.35 -2.50 -1.95
CA ALA A 35 7.91 -3.30 -3.08
C ALA A 35 6.96 -2.50 -3.99
N VAL A 36 6.07 -1.70 -3.41
CA VAL A 36 5.20 -0.80 -4.17
C VAL A 36 6.03 0.24 -4.93
N LYS A 37 6.97 0.91 -4.27
CA LYS A 37 7.82 1.91 -4.92
C LYS A 37 8.63 1.32 -6.09
N HIS A 38 9.30 0.19 -5.89
CA HIS A 38 10.05 -0.49 -6.95
C HIS A 38 9.16 -1.00 -8.10
N GLY A 39 7.94 -1.46 -7.79
CA GLY A 39 6.94 -1.82 -8.78
C GLY A 39 6.54 -0.63 -9.65
N LEU A 40 6.31 0.54 -9.04
CA LEU A 40 5.98 1.77 -9.75
C LEU A 40 7.14 2.28 -10.61
N GLU A 41 8.38 2.22 -10.12
CA GLU A 41 9.59 2.55 -10.90
C GLU A 41 9.70 1.66 -12.15
N SER A 42 9.45 0.36 -11.98
CA SER A 42 9.49 -0.61 -13.07
C SER A 42 8.37 -0.38 -14.09
N LEU A 43 7.16 -0.04 -13.62
CA LEU A 43 6.03 0.32 -14.48
C LEU A 43 6.35 1.58 -15.27
N CYS A 44 6.93 2.60 -14.63
CA CYS A 44 7.33 3.84 -15.26
C CYS A 44 8.27 3.60 -16.46
N LYS A 45 9.31 2.78 -16.26
CA LYS A 45 10.25 2.39 -17.34
C LYS A 45 9.55 1.64 -18.48
N LYS A 46 8.56 0.80 -18.16
CA LYS A 46 7.79 0.06 -19.18
C LYS A 46 6.91 0.99 -19.99
N VAL A 47 6.23 1.93 -19.34
CA VAL A 47 5.36 2.91 -19.98
C VAL A 47 6.15 3.68 -21.03
N GLU A 48 7.27 4.28 -20.64
CA GLU A 48 8.11 5.06 -21.57
C GLU A 48 8.59 4.27 -22.79
N LYS A 49 9.02 3.02 -22.59
CA LYS A 49 9.47 2.17 -23.70
C LYS A 49 8.39 1.94 -24.78
N HIS A 50 7.11 2.13 -24.43
CA HIS A 50 5.99 1.90 -25.33
C HIS A 50 5.25 3.19 -25.72
N LEU A 51 5.73 4.36 -25.30
CA LEU A 51 5.17 5.64 -25.70
C LEU A 51 5.97 6.24 -26.84
N SER A 52 5.26 6.83 -27.81
CA SER A 52 5.88 7.59 -28.89
C SER A 52 6.51 8.88 -28.34
N GLU A 53 7.72 9.19 -28.81
CA GLU A 53 8.44 10.42 -28.43
C GLU A 53 7.77 11.68 -29.01
N GLU A 54 7.06 11.57 -30.14
CA GLU A 54 6.51 12.71 -30.89
C GLU A 54 5.33 13.41 -30.19
N GLU A 55 4.54 12.67 -29.40
CA GLU A 55 3.26 13.16 -28.87
C GLU A 55 3.31 13.56 -27.38
N ASN A 56 4.47 13.46 -26.71
CA ASN A 56 4.65 13.74 -25.27
C ASN A 56 3.51 13.16 -24.40
N LEU A 57 3.13 11.91 -24.65
CA LEU A 57 1.98 11.26 -24.01
C LEU A 57 2.24 10.85 -22.55
N PHE A 58 3.51 10.84 -22.13
CA PHE A 58 3.90 10.32 -20.82
C PHE A 58 3.16 10.99 -19.65
N PRO A 59 3.05 12.32 -19.53
CA PRO A 59 2.36 12.96 -18.40
C PRO A 59 0.87 12.60 -18.33
N VAL A 60 0.23 12.41 -19.48
CA VAL A 60 -1.19 12.04 -19.57
C VAL A 60 -1.37 10.60 -19.11
N VAL A 61 -0.59 9.68 -19.67
CA VAL A 61 -0.64 8.25 -19.33
C VAL A 61 -0.26 8.03 -17.87
N TRP A 62 0.78 8.72 -17.38
CA TRP A 62 1.24 8.59 -16.00
C TRP A 62 0.20 9.09 -15.00
N ARG A 63 -0.52 10.18 -15.30
CA ARG A 63 -1.65 10.65 -14.48
C ARG A 63 -2.79 9.63 -14.47
N SER A 64 -3.15 9.05 -15.61
CA SER A 64 -4.17 8.00 -15.69
C SER A 64 -3.78 6.77 -14.86
N ILE A 65 -2.52 6.34 -14.93
CA ILE A 65 -1.99 5.24 -14.11
C ILE A 65 -2.07 5.58 -12.62
N GLN A 66 -1.69 6.80 -12.23
CA GLN A 66 -1.77 7.26 -10.84
C GLN A 66 -3.21 7.18 -10.32
N THR A 67 -4.18 7.71 -11.09
CA THR A 67 -5.59 7.70 -10.72
C THR A 67 -6.12 6.28 -10.55
N GLU A 68 -5.85 5.39 -11.52
CA GLU A 68 -6.32 4.01 -11.47
C GLU A 68 -5.68 3.26 -10.29
N PHE A 69 -4.37 3.40 -10.10
CA PHE A 69 -3.65 2.72 -9.01
C PHE A 69 -4.19 3.13 -7.63
N ILE A 70 -4.39 4.43 -7.39
CA ILE A 70 -4.98 4.93 -6.14
C ILE A 70 -6.41 4.39 -5.95
N THR A 71 -7.21 4.38 -7.03
CA THR A 71 -8.59 3.86 -6.99
C THR A 71 -8.62 2.39 -6.61
N GLN A 72 -7.74 1.57 -7.18
CA GLN A 72 -7.61 0.15 -6.84
C GLN A 72 -7.17 -0.05 -5.38
N CYS A 73 -6.19 0.72 -4.89
CA CYS A 73 -5.78 0.66 -3.49
C CYS A 73 -6.92 1.02 -2.53
N LEU A 74 -7.69 2.07 -2.82
CA LEU A 74 -8.86 2.44 -2.02
C LEU A 74 -9.94 1.35 -2.03
N ARG A 75 -10.19 0.74 -3.19
CA ARG A 75 -11.11 -0.39 -3.33
C ARG A 75 -10.66 -1.59 -2.47
N PHE A 76 -9.38 -1.93 -2.47
CA PHE A 76 -8.87 -3.00 -1.61
C PHE A 76 -9.01 -2.67 -0.13
N SER A 77 -8.67 -1.44 0.28
CA SER A 77 -8.87 -0.99 1.67
C SER A 77 -10.34 -1.11 2.08
N ASN A 78 -11.27 -0.73 1.20
CA ASN A 78 -12.71 -0.85 1.45
C ASN A 78 -13.16 -2.31 1.58
N LEU A 79 -12.69 -3.20 0.70
CA LEU A 79 -12.97 -4.63 0.78
C LEU A 79 -12.43 -5.25 2.07
N ILE A 80 -11.20 -4.90 2.48
CA ILE A 80 -10.63 -5.37 3.74
C ILE A 80 -11.51 -4.94 4.92
N GLN A 81 -11.94 -3.68 4.93
CA GLN A 81 -12.80 -3.16 5.99
C GLN A 81 -14.18 -3.84 6.04
N GLN A 82 -14.76 -4.18 4.88
CA GLN A 82 -16.06 -4.85 4.80
C GLN A 82 -15.99 -6.34 5.18
N CYS A 83 -14.96 -7.05 4.71
CA CYS A 83 -14.83 -8.49 4.91
C CYS A 83 -14.17 -8.85 6.24
N TYR A 84 -13.33 -7.96 6.78
CA TYR A 84 -12.54 -8.19 8.00
C TYR A 84 -12.58 -6.97 8.93
N PRO A 85 -13.77 -6.56 9.40
CA PRO A 85 -13.89 -5.46 10.35
C PRO A 85 -13.10 -5.77 11.63
N GLU A 86 -12.48 -4.75 12.22
CA GLU A 86 -11.72 -4.84 13.49
C GLU A 86 -10.54 -5.83 13.51
N SER A 87 -10.19 -6.41 12.36
CA SER A 87 -9.09 -7.37 12.23
C SER A 87 -7.69 -6.74 12.35
N GLY A 88 -7.60 -5.41 12.33
CA GLY A 88 -6.32 -4.69 12.26
C GLY A 88 -5.59 -4.82 10.93
N ILE A 89 -6.20 -5.51 9.94
CA ILE A 89 -5.63 -5.67 8.59
C ILE A 89 -5.80 -4.35 7.82
N SER A 90 -4.70 -3.85 7.26
CA SER A 90 -4.70 -2.66 6.42
C SER A 90 -3.53 -2.70 5.43
N LEU A 91 -3.60 -1.86 4.41
CA LEU A 91 -2.44 -1.61 3.54
C LEU A 91 -1.37 -0.87 4.35
N GLU A 92 -0.11 -1.26 4.18
CA GLU A 92 1.01 -0.67 4.93
C GLU A 92 1.39 0.74 4.45
N PHE A 93 0.67 1.30 3.48
CA PHE A 93 0.91 2.61 2.89
C PHE A 93 -0.38 3.42 2.78
N THR A 94 -0.22 4.73 2.73
CA THR A 94 -1.32 5.69 2.60
C THR A 94 -1.45 6.21 1.17
N VAL A 95 -2.59 6.84 0.84
CA VAL A 95 -2.75 7.57 -0.43
C VAL A 95 -1.67 8.65 -0.59
N THR A 96 -1.28 9.31 0.49
CA THR A 96 -0.21 10.32 0.50
C THR A 96 1.14 9.70 0.13
N ASP A 97 1.47 8.52 0.68
CA ASP A 97 2.70 7.80 0.31
C ASP A 97 2.71 7.52 -1.20
N LEU A 98 1.59 7.06 -1.77
CA LEU A 98 1.47 6.80 -3.20
C LEU A 98 1.65 8.09 -4.03
N GLN A 99 0.97 9.18 -3.65
CA GLN A 99 1.12 10.47 -4.33
C GLN A 99 2.58 10.95 -4.32
N ASN A 100 3.28 10.75 -3.20
CA ASN A 100 4.71 11.05 -3.09
C ASN A 100 5.54 10.17 -4.02
N TYR A 101 5.31 8.85 -4.07
CA TYR A 101 6.02 7.95 -4.98
C TYR A 101 5.84 8.35 -6.45
N PHE A 102 4.61 8.60 -6.88
CA PHE A 102 4.33 9.05 -8.25
C PHE A 102 5.02 10.38 -8.59
N THR A 103 5.06 11.31 -7.63
CA THR A 103 5.73 12.61 -7.78
C THR A 103 7.25 12.46 -7.83
N GLU A 104 7.84 11.67 -6.94
CA GLU A 104 9.28 11.39 -6.91
C GLU A 104 9.73 10.72 -8.21
N ILE A 105 9.01 9.68 -8.64
CA ILE A 105 9.32 8.93 -9.87
C ILE A 105 9.23 9.84 -11.09
N ALA A 106 8.24 10.74 -11.15
CA ALA A 106 8.11 11.69 -12.24
C ALA A 106 9.20 12.78 -12.23
N ARG A 107 9.68 13.19 -11.04
CA ARG A 107 10.76 14.19 -10.87
C ARG A 107 12.16 13.64 -11.11
N SER A 108 12.37 12.34 -10.92
CA SER A 108 13.64 11.67 -11.20
C SER A 108 13.89 11.48 -12.71
N ARG A 109 13.24 12.28 -13.54
CA ARG A 109 13.28 12.25 -15.01
C ARG A 109 13.58 13.64 -15.55
#